data_AF-A0A151ATQ6-F1
#
_entry.id   AF-A0A151ATQ6-F1
#
_cell.length_a   1.000
_cell.length_b   1.000
_cell.length_c   1.000
_cell.angle_alpha   90.00
_cell.angle_beta   90.00
_cell.angle_gamma   90.00
#
_symmetry.space_group_name_H-M   'P 1'
#
loop_
_entity.id
_entity.type
_entity.pdbx_description
1 polymer ?
#
loop_
_entity_poly.entity_id
_entity_poly.type
_entity_poly.pdbx_seq_one_letter_code
_entity_poly.pdbx_strand_id
1 'polypeptide(L)' 'MDINFTVDSGEIIDILKSIHNEYIATKQYFREHTNSDEREGITSPEELRRIYNKLLIQTQEQNNLLSLRLIKNSVD' A
#
# COMPACT_ATOMS: atom_id res chain seq x y z
N MET A 1 12.48 0.77 9.48
CA MET A 1 11.35 0.96 10.41
C MET A 1 10.47 -0.26 10.29
N ASP A 2 10.44 -1.09 11.33
CA ASP A 2 9.50 -2.20 11.42
C ASP A 2 8.21 -1.68 12.05
N ILE A 3 7.16 -1.66 11.23
CA ILE A 3 5.85 -1.18 11.63
C ILE A 3 5.02 -2.42 11.96
N ASN A 4 4.55 -2.53 13.20
CA ASN A 4 3.78 -3.66 13.68
C ASN A 4 2.38 -3.15 14.01
N PHE A 5 1.42 -3.45 13.13
CA PHE A 5 0.04 -3.00 13.29
C PHE A 5 -0.77 -4.09 14.00
N THR A 6 -1.47 -3.72 15.08
CA THR A 6 -2.52 -4.53 15.72
C THR A 6 -3.83 -3.86 15.39
N VAL A 7 -4.48 -4.31 14.32
CA VAL A 7 -5.64 -3.64 13.72
C VAL A 7 -6.74 -4.67 13.49
N ASP A 8 -7.99 -4.31 13.76
CA ASP A 8 -9.12 -5.19 13.52
C ASP A 8 -9.22 -5.57 12.02
N SER A 9 -9.72 -6.77 11.75
CA SER A 9 -9.79 -7.33 10.39
C SER A 9 -10.61 -6.49 9.40
N GLY A 10 -11.61 -5.74 9.88
CA GLY A 10 -12.35 -4.77 9.06
C GLY A 10 -11.53 -3.51 8.75
N GLU A 11 -10.90 -2.94 9.78
CA GLU A 11 -10.09 -1.73 9.66
C GLU A 11 -8.87 -1.93 8.74
N ILE A 12 -8.23 -3.11 8.78
CA ILE A 12 -7.04 -3.36 7.97
C ILE A 12 -7.36 -3.44 6.47
N ILE A 13 -8.55 -3.91 6.10
CA ILE A 13 -9.01 -3.91 4.70
C ILE A 13 -9.15 -2.47 4.20
N ASP A 14 -9.71 -1.57 5.02
CA ASP A 14 -9.90 -0.18 4.64
C ASP A 14 -8.58 0.60 4.59
N ILE A 15 -7.62 0.27 5.46
CA ILE A 15 -6.24 0.76 5.36
C ILE A 15 -5.58 0.28 4.06
N LEU A 16 -5.70 -1.01 3.71
CA LEU A 16 -5.14 -1.55 2.47
C LEU A 16 -5.74 -0.87 1.23
N LYS A 17 -7.06 -0.63 1.20
CA LYS A 17 -7.73 0.13 0.12
C LYS A 17 -7.19 1.55 0.04
N SER A 18 -7.04 2.23 1.17
CA SER A 18 -6.57 3.62 1.23
C SER A 18 -5.15 3.74 0.67
N ILE A 19 -4.24 2.84 1.06
CA ILE A 19 -2.86 2.80 0.54
C ILE A 19 -2.85 2.50 -0.97
N HIS A 20 -3.72 1.60 -1.44
CA HIS A 20 -3.81 1.29 -2.86
C HIS A 20 -4.29 2.50 -3.69
N ASN A 21 -5.29 3.23 -3.21
CA ASN A 21 -5.76 4.45 -3.85
C ASN A 21 -4.67 5.52 -3.89
N GLU A 22 -3.94 5.71 -2.78
CA GLU A 22 -2.81 6.63 -2.71
C GLU A 22 -1.69 6.23 -3.68
N TYR A 23 -1.41 4.93 -3.81
CA TYR A 23 -0.45 4.41 -4.78
C TYR A 23 -0.84 4.76 -6.23
N ILE A 24 -2.12 4.60 -6.60
CA ILE A 24 -2.60 4.98 -7.94
C ILE A 24 -2.43 6.48 -8.16
N ALA A 25 -2.86 7.31 -7.21
CA ALA A 25 -2.76 8.76 -7.30
C ALA A 25 -1.29 9.21 -7.41
N THR A 26 -0.42 8.68 -6.56
CA THR A 26 1.01 8.99 -6.56
C THR A 26 1.69 8.51 -7.84
N LYS A 27 1.35 7.31 -8.35
CA LYS A 27 1.89 6.80 -9.62
C LYS A 27 1.51 7.72 -10.78
N GLN A 28 0.30 8.28 -10.78
CA GLN A 28 -0.11 9.28 -11.77
C GLN A 28 0.65 10.59 -11.58
N TYR A 29 0.75 11.09 -10.34
CA TYR A 29 1.48 12.31 -10.02
C TYR A 29 2.95 12.26 -10.49
N PHE A 30 3.64 11.15 -10.20
CA PHE A 30 5.03 10.94 -10.63
C PHE A 30 5.16 10.80 -12.15
N ARG A 31 4.13 10.37 -12.88
CA ARG A 31 4.15 10.37 -14.35
C ARG A 31 4.04 11.76 -14.93
N GLU A 32 3.25 12.62 -14.31
CA GLU A 32 2.99 14.00 -14.77
C GLU A 32 4.12 14.96 -14.39
N HIS A 33 4.75 14.75 -13.23
CA HIS A 33 5.80 15.61 -12.69
C HIS A 33 7.10 14.84 -12.73
N THR A 34 8.01 15.19 -13.66
CA THR A 34 9.30 14.50 -13.82
C THR A 34 10.45 15.16 -13.07
N ASN A 35 10.27 16.41 -12.65
CA ASN A 35 11.27 17.14 -11.88
C ASN A 35 11.32 16.62 -10.44
N SER A 36 12.53 16.51 -9.90
CA SER A 36 12.72 16.02 -8.54
C SER A 36 12.12 16.95 -7.49
N ASP A 37 12.19 18.26 -7.72
CA ASP A 37 11.72 19.28 -6.77
C ASP A 37 10.20 19.23 -6.59
N GLU A 38 9.45 18.86 -7.64
CA GLU A 38 8.00 18.69 -7.59
C GLU A 38 7.59 17.44 -6.79
N ARG A 39 8.49 16.45 -6.69
CA ARG A 39 8.26 15.19 -5.97
C ARG A 39 8.79 15.22 -4.53
N GLU A 40 9.47 16.28 -4.14
CA GLU A 40 10.07 16.39 -2.82
C GLU A 40 8.98 16.34 -1.73
N GLY A 41 9.20 15.49 -0.70
CA GLY A 41 8.23 15.30 0.38
C GLY A 41 7.02 14.42 0.03
N ILE A 42 6.88 13.97 -1.23
CA ILE A 42 5.84 13.02 -1.64
C ILE A 42 6.36 11.59 -1.44
N THR A 43 5.56 10.75 -0.81
CA THR A 43 5.91 9.33 -0.64
C THR A 43 5.95 8.66 -2.00
N SER A 44 7.01 7.89 -2.32
CA SER A 44 7.12 7.30 -3.65
C SER A 44 6.11 6.15 -3.87
N PRO A 45 5.72 5.87 -5.13
CA PRO A 45 4.91 4.70 -5.45
C PRO A 45 5.52 3.38 -4.94
N GLU A 46 6.85 3.23 -5.00
CA GLU A 46 7.57 2.05 -4.51
C GLU A 46 7.46 1.91 -2.99
N GLU A 47 7.51 3.02 -2.26
CA GLU A 47 7.36 3.04 -0.82
C GLU A 47 5.94 2.66 -0.39
N LEU A 48 4.93 3.22 -1.05
CA LEU A 48 3.52 2.83 -0.83
C LEU A 48 3.29 1.35 -1.15
N ARG A 49 3.82 0.84 -2.26
CA ARG A 49 3.76 -0.59 -2.62
C ARG A 49 4.40 -1.47 -1.55
N ARG A 50 5.54 -1.04 -1.00
CA ARG A 50 6.24 -1.77 0.06
C ARG A 50 5.41 -1.80 1.35
N ILE A 51 4.80 -0.67 1.74
CA ILE A 51 3.93 -0.58 2.92
C ILE A 51 2.71 -1.48 2.75
N TYR A 52 2.04 -1.40 1.60
CA TYR A 52 0.89 -2.25 1.26
C TYR A 52 1.23 -3.74 1.40
N ASN A 53 2.34 -4.18 0.79
CA ASN A 53 2.73 -5.59 0.82
C ASN A 53 3.06 -6.07 2.24
N LYS A 54 3.73 -5.24 3.06
CA LYS A 54 4.02 -5.58 4.46
C LYS A 54 2.73 -5.75 5.26
N LEU A 55 1.79 -4.81 5.14
CA LEU A 55 0.48 -4.89 5.80
C LEU A 55 -0.32 -6.11 5.35
N LEU A 56 -0.31 -6.42 4.05
CA LEU A 56 -1.00 -7.58 3.50
C LEU A 56 -0.44 -8.89 4.08
N ILE A 57 0.89 -9.03 4.15
CA ILE A 57 1.54 -10.22 4.73
C ILE A 57 1.20 -10.32 6.22
N GLN A 58 1.33 -9.24 6.98
CA GLN A 58 0.98 -9.22 8.40
C GLN A 58 -0.49 -9.62 8.62
N THR A 59 -1.41 -9.13 7.78
CA THR A 59 -2.83 -9.49 7.85
C THR A 59 -3.06 -10.98 7.59
N GLN A 60 -2.38 -11.53 6.59
CA GLN A 60 -2.46 -12.95 6.22
C GLN A 60 -1.95 -13.86 7.34
N GLU A 61 -0.84 -13.47 7.98
CA GLU A 61 -0.22 -14.19 9.09
C GLU A 61 -1.05 -14.11 10.38
N GLN A 62 -1.60 -12.93 10.70
CA GLN A 62 -2.36 -12.71 11.94
C GLN A 62 -3.77 -13.31 11.90
N ASN A 63 -4.46 -13.24 10.76
CA ASN A 63 -5.87 -13.65 10.67
C ASN A 63 -6.07 -14.99 9.96
N ASN A 64 -4.98 -15.69 9.60
CA ASN A 64 -5.02 -16.93 8.81
C ASN A 64 -5.85 -16.77 7.51
N LEU A 65 -5.93 -15.54 6.99
CA LEU A 65 -6.73 -15.15 5.82
C LEU A 65 -5.99 -15.55 4.53
N LEU A 66 -5.91 -16.86 4.28
CA LEU A 66 -5.34 -17.44 3.06
C LEU A 66 -6.03 -16.97 1.77
N SER A 67 -7.22 -16.34 1.88
CA SER A 67 -8.10 -15.90 0.79
C SER A 67 -7.90 -14.46 0.30
N LEU A 68 -7.02 -13.65 0.92
CA LEU A 68 -6.72 -12.29 0.41
C LEU A 68 -5.93 -12.26 -0.92
N ARG A 69 -5.67 -13.43 -1.53
CA ARG A 69 -5.08 -13.57 -2.88
C ARG A 69 -5.82 -12.81 -3.98
N LEU A 70 -7.06 -12.37 -3.74
CA LEU A 70 -7.88 -11.65 -4.74
C LEU A 70 -7.39 -10.24 -5.09
N ILE A 71 -6.56 -9.59 -4.26
CA ILE A 71 -6.01 -8.25 -4.55
C ILE A 71 -4.62 -8.31 -5.22
N LYS A 72 -4.08 -9.51 -5.45
CA LYS A 72 -2.75 -9.68 -6.05
C LYS A 72 -2.72 -9.41 -7.57
N ASN A 73 -3.87 -9.42 -8.24
CA ASN A 73 -3.98 -9.24 -9.70
C ASN A 73 -4.28 -7.79 -10.14
N SER A 74 -4.21 -6.81 -9.24
CA SER A 74 -4.57 -5.41 -9.52
C SER A 74 -3.37 -4.46 -9.49
N VAL A 75 -2.15 -4.98 -9.31
CA VAL A 75 -0.91 -4.18 -9.19
C VAL A 75 0.15 -4.75 -10.13
N ASP A 76 -0.14 -4.72 -11.43
CA ASP A 76 0.87 -4.68 -12.50
C ASP A 76 0.88 -3.26 -13.11
#